data_AF-A0A1E5BK80-F1
#
_entry.id   AF-A0A1E5BK80-F1
#
_cell.length_a   1.000
_cell.length_b   1.000
_cell.length_c   1.000
_cell.angle_alpha   90.00
_cell.angle_beta   90.00
_cell.angle_gamma   90.00
#
_symmetry.space_group_name_H-M   'P 1'
#
loop_
_entity.id
_entity.type
_entity.pdbx_description
1 polymer ?
#
loop_
_entity_poly.entity_id
_entity_poly.type
_entity_poly.pdbx_seq_one_letter_code
_entity_poly.pdbx_strand_id
1 'polypeptide(L)'
;MTTFTVTWKIEAETASDAAKQAREILLDTDSEALDFKVVNESTKEADNVDLLTLPYQKYFNELQSKLEQFDNSIELTSEFSDTAYEDNLPIRIAVENFFEAWELDLSNLTPLSGEVKEHHSQVRELTRPYVSISEQQYVELMKGKADFYRTNGGLVVTFGKADNGWALMPLNQEAGQRVLDQQ
;
A
#
# COMPACT_ATOMS: atom_id res chain seq x y z
N MET A 1 -35.30 26.50 -2.21
CA MET A 1 -34.22 26.08 -1.29
C MET A 1 -33.23 27.21 -1.21
N THR A 2 -32.97 27.72 -0.01
CA THR A 2 -32.02 28.80 0.22
C THR A 2 -30.71 28.16 0.62
N THR A 3 -29.68 28.27 -0.23
CA THR A 3 -28.33 27.79 0.09
C THR A 3 -27.64 28.86 0.93
N PHE A 4 -27.19 28.48 2.13
CA PHE A 4 -26.37 29.35 2.97
C PHE A 4 -24.90 29.01 2.73
N THR A 5 -24.08 30.02 2.42
CA THR A 5 -22.62 29.86 2.33
C THR A 5 -22.02 30.49 3.58
N VAL A 6 -21.34 29.68 4.39
CA VAL A 6 -20.58 30.15 5.54
C VAL A 6 -19.11 30.19 5.16
N THR A 7 -18.51 31.37 5.21
CA THR A 7 -17.09 31.57 4.90
C THR A 7 -16.32 31.80 6.18
N TRP A 8 -15.40 30.90 6.50
CA TRP A 8 -14.48 31.04 7.63
C TRP A 8 -13.15 31.57 7.12
N LYS A 9 -12.58 32.57 7.79
CA LYS A 9 -11.21 33.03 7.54
C LYS A 9 -10.30 32.40 8.59
N ILE A 10 -9.43 31.50 8.16
CA ILE A 10 -8.45 30.83 9.02
C ILE A 10 -7.08 31.45 8.73
N GLU A 11 -6.48 32.06 9.75
CA GLU A 11 -5.11 32.57 9.66
C GLU A 11 -4.16 31.47 10.13
N ALA A 12 -3.41 30.89 9.19
CA ALA A 12 -2.41 29.88 9.49
C ALA A 12 -1.15 30.07 8.66
N GLU A 13 0.00 29.72 9.23
CA GLU A 13 1.31 29.89 8.58
C GLU A 13 1.54 28.90 7.43
N THR A 14 0.84 27.75 7.46
CA THR A 14 0.89 26.74 6.40
C THR A 14 -0.51 26.23 6.05
N ALA A 15 -0.67 25.70 4.84
CA ALA A 15 -1.92 25.07 4.41
C ALA A 15 -2.32 23.86 5.28
N SER A 16 -1.34 23.15 5.85
CA SER A 16 -1.58 22.05 6.79
C SER A 16 -2.16 22.54 8.12
N ASP A 17 -1.66 23.67 8.62
CA ASP A 17 -2.16 24.27 9.87
C ASP A 17 -3.57 24.84 9.68
N ALA A 18 -3.83 25.45 8.51
CA ALA A 18 -5.17 25.90 8.13
C ALA A 18 -6.16 24.72 8.07
N ALA A 19 -5.76 23.60 7.45
CA ALA A 19 -6.59 22.41 7.34
C ALA A 19 -6.87 21.76 8.71
N LYS A 20 -5.89 21.75 9.62
CA LYS A 20 -6.07 21.24 10.98
C LYS A 20 -7.06 22.10 11.79
N GLN A 21 -6.93 23.42 11.72
CA GLN A 21 -7.87 24.33 12.39
C GLN A 21 -9.29 24.24 11.79
N ALA A 22 -9.40 24.08 10.47
CA ALA A 22 -10.69 23.85 9.81
C ALA A 22 -11.37 22.57 10.30
N ARG A 23 -10.59 21.50 10.50
CA ARG A 23 -11.07 20.21 11.02
C ARG A 23 -11.58 20.29 12.47
N GLU A 24 -10.92 21.06 13.33
CA GLU A 24 -11.37 21.26 14.71
C GLU A 24 -12.70 22.02 14.75
N ILE A 25 -12.89 23.03 13.89
CA ILE A 25 -14.15 23.76 13.75
C ILE A 25 -15.27 22.83 13.24
N LEU A 26 -14.96 21.91 12.33
CA LEU A 26 -15.92 20.95 11.75
C LEU A 26 -16.42 19.92 12.76
N LEU A 27 -15.55 19.36 13.58
CA LEU A 27 -15.91 18.36 14.58
C LEU A 27 -16.85 18.91 15.67
N ASP A 28 -16.85 20.23 15.87
CA ASP A 28 -17.72 20.92 16.82
C ASP A 28 -19.07 21.33 16.20
N THR A 29 -19.25 21.14 14.88
CA THR A 29 -20.46 21.54 14.16
C THR A 29 -21.18 20.30 13.60
N ASP A 30 -22.28 19.88 14.23
CA ASP A 30 -23.18 18.78 13.80
C ASP A 30 -23.82 19.07 12.41
N SER A 31 -23.05 18.96 11.33
CA SER A 31 -23.46 19.41 10.00
C SER A 31 -23.00 18.44 8.91
N GLU A 32 -23.93 17.59 8.46
CA GLU A 32 -23.72 16.54 7.43
C GLU A 32 -23.52 17.04 5.99
N ALA A 33 -23.54 18.35 5.71
CA ALA A 33 -23.40 18.83 4.32
C ALA A 33 -22.89 20.29 4.26
N LEU A 34 -21.57 20.47 4.22
CA LEU A 34 -20.96 21.73 3.81
C LEU A 34 -19.90 21.45 2.74
N ASP A 35 -20.17 21.89 1.50
CA ASP A 35 -19.17 22.00 0.43
C ASP A 35 -18.21 23.14 0.78
N PHE A 36 -16.92 22.85 0.95
CA PHE A 36 -15.90 23.87 1.19
C PHE A 36 -15.06 24.13 -0.06
N LYS A 37 -14.78 25.41 -0.30
CA LYS A 37 -13.76 25.86 -1.25
C LYS A 37 -12.62 26.52 -0.49
N VAL A 38 -11.43 25.95 -0.58
CA VAL A 38 -10.22 26.61 -0.09
C VAL A 38 -9.67 27.48 -1.22
N VAL A 39 -9.68 28.79 -1.01
CA VAL A 39 -9.16 29.76 -1.98
C VAL A 39 -7.79 30.21 -1.52
N ASN A 40 -6.76 29.95 -2.32
CA ASN A 40 -5.44 30.51 -2.09
C ASN A 40 -5.43 31.99 -2.53
N GLU A 41 -5.35 32.92 -1.57
CA GLU A 41 -5.37 34.37 -1.83
C GLU A 41 -4.18 34.84 -2.69
N SER A 42 -3.08 34.08 -2.76
CA SER A 42 -1.89 34.46 -3.54
C SER A 42 -2.03 34.22 -5.04
N THR A 43 -2.85 33.25 -5.46
CA THR A 43 -3.00 32.87 -6.88
C THR A 43 -4.36 33.20 -7.47
N LYS A 44 -5.39 33.44 -6.65
CA LYS A 44 -6.80 33.64 -7.07
C LYS A 44 -7.36 32.51 -7.95
N GLU A 45 -6.68 31.37 -8.01
CA GLU A 45 -7.18 30.16 -8.65
C GLU A 45 -7.90 29.33 -7.58
N ALA A 46 -9.16 29.03 -7.86
CA ALA A 46 -9.95 28.11 -7.06
C ALA A 46 -9.72 26.70 -7.59
N ASP A 47 -8.68 26.03 -7.12
CA ASP A 47 -8.64 24.59 -7.23
C ASP A 47 -9.66 24.03 -6.24
N ASN A 48 -10.68 23.34 -6.76
CA ASN A 48 -11.54 22.49 -5.94
C ASN A 48 -10.71 21.29 -5.47
N VAL A 49 -9.79 21.50 -4.54
CA VAL A 49 -9.11 20.42 -3.84
C VAL A 49 -9.95 20.10 -2.64
N ASP A 50 -10.64 18.97 -2.69
CA ASP A 50 -11.27 18.42 -1.50
C ASP A 50 -10.15 17.93 -0.57
N LEU A 51 -9.70 18.82 0.32
CA LEU A 51 -8.62 18.57 1.28
C LEU A 51 -8.97 17.42 2.24
N LEU A 52 -10.24 17.01 2.35
CA LEU A 52 -10.67 15.87 3.15
C LEU A 52 -10.32 14.53 2.48
N THR A 53 -10.18 14.50 1.15
CA THR A 53 -9.87 13.27 0.40
C THR A 53 -8.37 13.06 0.15
N LEU A 54 -7.53 14.09 0.30
CA LEU A 54 -6.08 13.98 0.03
C LEU A 54 -5.35 12.89 0.86
N PRO A 55 -5.59 12.75 2.19
CA PRO A 55 -4.91 11.73 2.97
C PRO A 55 -5.35 10.31 2.57
N TYR A 56 -6.65 10.12 2.31
CA TYR A 56 -7.19 8.86 1.82
C TYR A 56 -6.66 8.53 0.43
N GLN A 57 -6.69 9.47 -0.51
CA GLN A 57 -6.21 9.25 -1.87
C GLN A 57 -4.71 8.89 -1.88
N LYS A 58 -3.92 9.53 -1.01
CA LYS A 58 -2.51 9.17 -0.84
C LYS A 58 -2.36 7.73 -0.34
N TYR A 59 -3.15 7.35 0.67
CA TYR A 59 -3.15 5.98 1.20
C TYR A 59 -3.55 4.96 0.13
N PHE A 60 -4.66 5.20 -0.58
CA PHE A 60 -5.15 4.36 -1.66
C PHE A 60 -4.08 4.14 -2.74
N ASN A 61 -3.46 5.23 -3.21
CA ASN A 61 -2.42 5.17 -4.24
C ASN A 61 -1.19 4.39 -3.76
N GLU A 62 -0.78 4.59 -2.50
CA GLU A 62 0.35 3.87 -1.91
C GLU A 62 0.05 2.38 -1.74
N LEU A 63 -1.17 2.02 -1.33
CA LEU A 63 -1.61 0.64 -1.20
C LEU A 63 -1.69 -0.05 -2.56
N GLN A 64 -2.35 0.56 -3.54
CA GLN A 64 -2.42 0.07 -4.93
C GLN A 64 -1.01 -0.16 -5.48
N SER A 65 -0.13 0.85 -5.38
CA SER A 65 1.25 0.74 -5.87
C SER A 65 2.05 -0.39 -5.19
N LYS A 66 1.73 -0.71 -3.93
CA LYS A 66 2.37 -1.83 -3.22
C LYS A 66 1.83 -3.18 -3.64
N LEU A 67 0.52 -3.30 -3.89
CA LEU A 67 -0.08 -4.53 -4.42
C LEU A 67 0.43 -4.84 -5.83
N GLU A 68 0.54 -3.80 -6.68
CA GLU A 68 1.06 -3.91 -8.06
C GLU A 68 2.49 -4.43 -8.15
N GLN A 69 3.30 -4.28 -7.08
CA GLN A 69 4.64 -4.87 -7.02
C GLN A 69 4.60 -6.40 -6.92
N PHE A 70 3.53 -6.97 -6.37
CA PHE A 70 3.30 -8.41 -6.37
C PHE A 70 2.60 -8.84 -7.65
N ASP A 71 1.52 -8.16 -8.03
CA ASP A 71 0.83 -8.45 -9.28
C ASP A 71 0.21 -7.18 -9.86
N ASN A 72 0.72 -6.78 -11.03
CA ASN A 72 0.29 -5.57 -11.73
C ASN A 72 -1.14 -5.66 -12.30
N SER A 73 -1.77 -6.83 -12.23
CA SER A 73 -3.16 -7.04 -12.63
C SER A 73 -4.16 -6.84 -11.49
N ILE A 74 -3.68 -6.60 -10.25
CA ILE A 74 -4.55 -6.36 -9.10
C ILE A 74 -5.23 -5.00 -9.24
N GLU A 75 -6.55 -5.01 -9.13
CA GLU A 75 -7.38 -3.82 -8.96
C GLU A 75 -7.85 -3.76 -7.49
N LEU A 76 -7.39 -2.76 -6.75
CA LEU A 76 -7.84 -2.50 -5.38
C LEU A 76 -9.30 -2.05 -5.39
N THR A 77 -10.14 -2.77 -4.67
CA THR A 77 -11.54 -2.39 -4.47
C THR A 77 -11.63 -1.24 -3.46
N SER A 78 -12.59 -0.32 -3.68
CA SER A 78 -12.83 0.77 -2.73
C SER A 78 -13.22 0.24 -1.34
N GLU A 79 -14.02 -0.83 -1.28
CA GLU A 79 -14.45 -1.45 -0.02
C GLU A 79 -13.28 -1.88 0.87
N PHE A 80 -12.26 -2.54 0.28
CA PHE A 80 -11.08 -2.94 1.05
C PHE A 80 -10.24 -1.74 1.48
N SER A 81 -10.00 -0.77 0.58
CA SER A 81 -9.18 0.39 0.90
C SER A 81 -9.84 1.32 1.92
N ASP A 82 -11.17 1.46 1.87
CA ASP A 82 -11.97 2.23 2.84
C ASP A 82 -11.82 1.61 4.22
N THR A 83 -12.09 0.31 4.34
CA THR A 83 -11.97 -0.42 5.61
C THR A 83 -10.56 -0.33 6.19
N ALA A 84 -9.54 -0.59 5.36
CA ALA A 84 -8.14 -0.54 5.81
C ALA A 84 -7.71 0.86 6.28
N TYR A 85 -8.23 1.91 5.63
CA TYR A 85 -7.96 3.29 6.00
C TYR A 85 -8.68 3.69 7.30
N GLU A 86 -9.95 3.35 7.45
CA GLU A 86 -10.75 3.61 8.65
C GLU A 86 -10.16 2.91 9.89
N ASP A 87 -9.67 1.68 9.72
CA ASP A 87 -8.96 0.92 10.75
C ASP A 87 -7.53 1.43 11.03
N ASN A 88 -7.07 2.46 10.32
CA ASN A 88 -5.72 3.02 10.40
C ASN A 88 -4.62 1.97 10.20
N LEU A 89 -4.84 1.00 9.30
CA LEU A 89 -3.86 -0.05 9.05
C LEU A 89 -2.63 0.52 8.34
N PRO A 90 -1.40 0.24 8.82
CA PRO A 90 -0.20 0.55 8.05
C PRO A 90 -0.24 -0.18 6.70
N ILE A 91 0.25 0.46 5.62
CA ILE A 91 0.27 -0.13 4.25
C ILE A 91 0.81 -1.56 4.23
N ARG A 92 1.87 -1.82 5.01
CA ARG A 92 2.44 -3.17 5.18
C ARG A 92 1.38 -4.18 5.62
N ILE A 93 0.60 -3.87 6.66
CA ILE A 93 -0.42 -4.76 7.20
C ILE A 93 -1.59 -4.88 6.22
N ALA A 94 -2.00 -3.78 5.59
CA ALA A 94 -3.07 -3.82 4.59
C ALA A 94 -2.72 -4.74 3.41
N VAL A 95 -1.47 -4.75 2.94
CA VAL A 95 -1.03 -5.70 1.90
C VAL A 95 -1.03 -7.14 2.40
N GLU A 96 -0.53 -7.39 3.62
CA GLU A 96 -0.56 -8.74 4.22
C GLU A 96 -2.01 -9.25 4.32
N ASN A 97 -2.93 -8.43 4.85
CA ASN A 97 -4.35 -8.75 4.97
C ASN A 97 -5.05 -8.94 3.62
N PHE A 98 -4.67 -8.17 2.59
CA PHE A 98 -5.22 -8.32 1.25
C PHE A 98 -4.93 -9.72 0.73
N PHE A 99 -3.68 -10.18 0.82
CA PHE A 99 -3.32 -11.50 0.32
C PHE A 99 -3.74 -12.67 1.22
N GLU A 100 -4.11 -12.40 2.48
CA GLU A 100 -4.82 -13.40 3.32
C GLU A 100 -6.24 -13.64 2.82
N ALA A 101 -6.91 -12.61 2.29
CA ALA A 101 -8.27 -12.72 1.75
C ALA A 101 -8.30 -13.16 0.27
N TRP A 102 -7.34 -12.69 -0.53
CA TRP A 102 -7.20 -13.00 -1.95
C TRP A 102 -5.82 -13.62 -2.20
N GLU A 103 -5.76 -14.96 -2.18
CA GLU A 103 -4.52 -15.70 -2.42
C GLU A 103 -3.83 -15.25 -3.72
N LEU A 104 -2.50 -15.11 -3.68
CA LEU A 104 -1.71 -14.76 -4.86
C LEU A 104 -1.66 -15.93 -5.85
N ASP A 105 -1.88 -15.64 -7.14
CA ASP A 105 -1.70 -16.61 -8.21
C ASP A 105 -0.20 -16.84 -8.50
N LEU A 106 0.30 -18.03 -8.13
CA LEU A 106 1.70 -18.40 -8.33
C LEU A 106 2.05 -18.76 -9.77
N SER A 107 1.05 -18.95 -10.65
CA SER A 107 1.29 -19.35 -12.05
C SER A 107 2.03 -18.27 -12.85
N ASN A 108 1.97 -17.01 -12.40
CA ASN A 108 2.63 -15.86 -13.00
C ASN A 108 4.05 -15.61 -12.44
N LEU A 109 4.55 -16.47 -11.54
CA LEU A 109 5.91 -16.36 -11.02
C LEU A 109 6.94 -16.85 -12.05
N THR A 110 7.92 -16.00 -12.34
CA THR A 110 9.06 -16.37 -13.19
C THR A 110 10.19 -16.91 -12.30
N PRO A 111 10.63 -18.16 -12.46
CA PRO A 111 11.74 -18.71 -11.68
C PRO A 111 13.06 -18.00 -12.03
N LEU A 112 13.89 -17.76 -11.01
CA LEU A 112 15.19 -17.11 -11.13
C LEU A 112 16.30 -18.02 -10.61
N SER A 113 17.49 -17.94 -11.22
CA SER A 113 18.72 -18.51 -10.66
C SER A 113 19.26 -17.62 -9.55
N GLY A 114 19.88 -18.22 -8.53
CA GLY A 114 20.56 -17.47 -7.48
C GLY A 114 21.15 -18.40 -6.42
N GLU A 115 22.05 -17.86 -5.60
CA GLU A 115 22.62 -18.58 -4.46
C GLU A 115 21.89 -18.17 -3.18
N VAL A 116 21.31 -19.17 -2.49
CA VAL A 116 20.75 -18.97 -1.15
C VAL A 116 21.88 -18.87 -0.14
N LYS A 117 21.92 -17.76 0.59
CA LYS A 117 22.91 -17.54 1.64
C LYS A 117 22.57 -18.30 2.92
N GLU A 118 23.51 -18.34 3.86
CA GLU A 118 23.21 -18.80 5.22
C GLU A 118 22.02 -18.03 5.82
N HIS A 119 21.19 -18.73 6.58
CA HIS A 119 19.89 -18.26 7.05
C HIS A 119 19.91 -16.83 7.62
N HIS A 120 20.86 -16.52 8.52
CA HIS A 120 20.94 -15.19 9.13
C HIS A 120 21.25 -14.07 8.13
N SER A 121 22.03 -14.37 7.09
CA SER A 121 22.33 -13.43 6.02
C SER A 121 21.13 -13.23 5.11
N GLN A 122 20.43 -14.33 4.76
CA GLN A 122 19.24 -14.26 3.91
C GLN A 122 18.12 -13.47 4.57
N VAL A 123 17.87 -13.66 5.87
CA VAL A 123 16.81 -12.95 6.61
C VAL A 123 17.02 -11.43 6.62
N ARG A 124 18.28 -10.95 6.64
CA ARG A 124 18.60 -9.51 6.57
C ARG A 124 18.34 -8.92 5.20
N GLU A 125 18.27 -9.75 4.17
CA GLU A 125 17.97 -9.34 2.80
C GLU A 125 16.46 -9.30 2.52
N LEU A 126 15.63 -9.77 3.46
CA LEU A 126 14.19 -9.75 3.30
C LEU A 126 13.60 -8.40 3.68
N THR A 127 12.55 -8.00 2.99
CA THR A 127 11.68 -6.88 3.38
C THR A 127 10.25 -7.36 3.49
N ARG A 128 9.50 -6.72 4.39
CA ARG A 128 8.04 -6.86 4.46
C ARG A 128 7.40 -6.02 3.34
N PRO A 129 6.15 -6.31 2.93
CA PRO A 129 5.19 -7.28 3.49
C PRO A 129 5.48 -8.74 3.08
N TYR A 130 5.09 -9.70 3.93
CA TYR A 130 5.14 -11.13 3.58
C TYR A 130 3.77 -11.59 3.11
N VAL A 131 3.73 -12.26 1.95
CA VAL A 131 2.48 -12.73 1.36
C VAL A 131 2.26 -14.18 1.76
N SER A 132 1.21 -14.43 2.54
CA SER A 132 0.85 -15.78 2.95
C SER A 132 0.58 -16.66 1.72
N ILE A 133 1.04 -17.91 1.78
CA ILE A 133 0.74 -18.94 0.78
C ILE A 133 0.28 -20.21 1.47
N SER A 134 -0.56 -20.98 0.79
CA SER A 134 -1.02 -22.27 1.29
C SER A 134 0.12 -23.29 1.36
N GLU A 135 -0.07 -24.36 2.15
CA GLU A 135 0.88 -25.48 2.18
C GLU A 135 1.01 -26.14 0.80
N GLN A 136 -0.08 -26.24 0.04
CA GLN A 136 -0.07 -26.77 -1.32
C GLN A 136 0.82 -25.93 -2.24
N GLN A 137 0.65 -24.61 -2.20
CA GLN A 137 1.50 -23.66 -2.94
C GLN A 137 2.97 -23.76 -2.54
N TYR A 138 3.28 -23.87 -1.24
CA TYR A 138 4.63 -24.10 -0.76
C TYR A 138 5.23 -25.40 -1.33
N VAL A 139 4.47 -26.49 -1.32
CA VAL A 139 4.90 -27.77 -1.90
C VAL A 139 5.13 -27.67 -3.41
N GLU A 140 4.34 -26.88 -4.13
CA GLU A 140 4.54 -26.62 -5.57
C GLU A 140 5.84 -25.86 -5.83
N LEU A 141 6.13 -24.81 -5.06
CA LEU A 141 7.39 -24.07 -5.14
C LEU A 141 8.60 -24.97 -4.80
N MET A 142 8.49 -25.81 -3.77
CA MET A 142 9.54 -26.77 -3.39
C MET A 142 9.82 -27.85 -4.45
N LYS A 143 8.85 -28.17 -5.32
CA LYS A 143 9.08 -29.05 -6.48
C LYS A 143 9.82 -28.33 -7.62
N GLY A 144 9.80 -27.00 -7.61
CA GLY A 144 10.60 -26.16 -8.50
C GLY A 144 12.10 -26.35 -8.29
N LYS A 145 12.88 -25.79 -9.21
CA LYS A 145 14.37 -25.78 -9.12
C LYS A 145 14.94 -24.41 -8.75
N ALA A 146 14.09 -23.45 -8.45
CA ALA A 146 14.48 -22.07 -8.20
C ALA A 146 14.20 -21.71 -6.74
N ASP A 147 15.16 -21.05 -6.10
CA ASP A 147 15.02 -20.54 -4.73
C ASP A 147 14.46 -19.11 -4.70
N PHE A 148 14.48 -18.44 -5.87
CA PHE A 148 14.00 -17.09 -6.08
C PHE A 148 13.02 -17.05 -7.26
N TYR A 149 12.06 -16.14 -7.17
CA TYR A 149 11.07 -15.90 -8.21
C TYR A 149 10.89 -14.41 -8.43
N ARG A 150 10.61 -14.02 -9.67
CA ARG A 150 10.13 -12.68 -9.99
C ARG A 150 8.62 -12.72 -10.10
N THR A 151 7.95 -11.83 -9.38
CA THR A 151 6.51 -11.63 -9.48
C THR A 151 6.14 -10.92 -10.79
N ASN A 152 4.87 -10.98 -11.19
CA ASN A 152 4.38 -10.23 -12.36
C ASN A 152 4.53 -8.71 -12.17
N GLY A 153 4.43 -8.24 -10.93
CA GLY A 153 4.74 -6.86 -10.54
C GLY A 153 6.24 -6.48 -10.56
N GLY A 154 7.11 -7.46 -10.81
CA GLY A 154 8.55 -7.26 -10.98
C GLY A 154 9.38 -7.37 -9.71
N LEU A 155 8.76 -7.67 -8.57
CA LEU A 155 9.45 -7.85 -7.29
C LEU A 155 10.14 -9.23 -7.23
N VAL A 156 11.29 -9.31 -6.59
CA VAL A 156 12.01 -10.57 -6.39
C VAL A 156 11.66 -11.13 -5.01
N VAL A 157 11.13 -12.35 -4.97
CA VAL A 157 10.72 -13.05 -3.74
C VAL A 157 11.50 -14.35 -3.56
N THR A 158 11.67 -14.75 -2.31
CA THR A 158 11.93 -16.15 -1.93
C THR A 158 10.73 -16.68 -1.13
N PHE A 159 10.78 -17.91 -0.64
CA PHE A 159 9.65 -18.55 0.03
C PHE A 159 10.10 -19.42 1.20
N GLY A 160 9.25 -19.59 2.20
CA GLY A 160 9.60 -20.31 3.42
C GLY A 160 8.61 -20.12 4.56
N LYS A 161 9.00 -20.55 5.77
CA LYS A 161 8.17 -20.37 6.97
C LYS A 161 8.26 -18.95 7.51
N ALA A 162 7.12 -18.31 7.72
CA ALA A 162 7.00 -17.03 8.40
C ALA A 162 5.64 -16.94 9.12
N ASP A 163 5.59 -16.17 10.23
CA ASP A 163 4.34 -15.82 10.94
C ASP A 163 3.39 -17.00 11.23
N ASN A 164 3.94 -18.16 11.62
CA ASN A 164 3.23 -19.42 11.88
C ASN A 164 2.67 -20.16 10.65
N GLY A 165 2.99 -19.71 9.44
CA GLY A 165 2.59 -20.34 8.18
C GLY A 165 3.71 -20.39 7.15
N TRP A 166 3.32 -20.42 5.89
CA TRP A 166 4.20 -20.34 4.72
C TRP A 166 3.97 -19.01 4.03
N ALA A 167 5.04 -18.39 3.52
CA ALA A 167 4.95 -17.10 2.87
C ALA A 167 5.94 -16.94 1.72
N LEU A 168 5.55 -16.09 0.76
CA LEU A 168 6.48 -15.40 -0.12
C LEU A 168 7.07 -14.19 0.62
N MET A 169 8.38 -14.08 0.55
CA MET A 169 9.17 -13.08 1.25
C MET A 169 9.95 -12.24 0.24
N PRO A 170 9.56 -10.98 0.02
CA PRO A 170 10.30 -10.03 -0.81
C PRO A 170 11.75 -9.89 -0.38
N LEU A 171 12.66 -9.85 -1.35
CA LEU A 171 14.00 -9.32 -1.16
C LEU A 171 13.94 -7.80 -1.13
N ASN A 172 14.81 -7.19 -0.35
CA ASN A 172 15.09 -5.76 -0.45
C ASN A 172 15.69 -5.43 -1.83
N GLN A 173 15.64 -4.15 -2.21
CA GLN A 173 16.01 -3.70 -3.55
C GLN A 173 17.42 -4.14 -3.97
N GLU A 174 18.39 -4.06 -3.06
CA GLU A 174 19.79 -4.39 -3.34
C GLU A 174 19.97 -5.90 -3.58
N ALA A 175 19.35 -6.73 -2.74
CA ALA A 175 19.40 -8.18 -2.88
C ALA A 175 18.63 -8.67 -4.11
N GLY A 176 17.45 -8.11 -4.37
CA GLY A 176 16.67 -8.41 -5.57
C GLY A 176 17.44 -8.09 -6.85
N GLN A 177 18.11 -6.93 -6.91
CA GLN A 177 18.92 -6.58 -8.07
C GLN A 177 20.09 -7.54 -8.29
N ARG A 178 20.78 -7.94 -7.22
CA ARG A 178 21.87 -8.94 -7.33
C ARG A 178 21.40 -10.27 -7.92
N VAL A 179 20.21 -10.73 -7.56
CA VAL A 179 19.63 -11.96 -8.14
C VAL A 179 19.35 -11.74 -9.63
N LEU A 180 18.76 -10.60 -9.99
CA LEU A 180 18.46 -10.28 -11.39
C LEU A 180 19.71 -10.14 -12.27
N ASP A 181 20.83 -9.69 -11.71
CA ASP A 181 22.10 -9.55 -12.44
C ASP A 181 22.78 -10.91 -12.72
N GLN A 182 22.30 -12.00 -12.11
CA GLN A 182 22.83 -13.37 -12.26
C GLN A 182 22.02 -14.24 -13.23
N GLN A 183 21.02 -13.67 -13.91
CA GLN A 183 20.17 -14.37 -14.87
C GLN A 183 20.87 -14.60 -16.22
#